data_AF-A0A6V7IXY3-F1
#
_entry.id   AF-A0A6V7IXY3-F1
#
_cell.length_a   1.000
_cell.length_b   1.000
_cell.length_c   1.000
_cell.angle_alpha   90.00
_cell.angle_beta   90.00
_cell.angle_gamma   90.00
#
_symmetry.space_group_name_H-M   'P 1'
#
loop_
_entity.id
_entity.type
_entity.pdbx_description
1 polymer ?
#
loop_
_entity_poly.entity_id
_entity_poly.type
_entity_poly.pdbx_seq_one_letter_code
_entity_poly.pdbx_strand_id
1 'polypeptide(L)' 'SEDSYNVHIETMPWLRIPFSQEERRKKLAIALDVQAIPTLVILDPRDNIITLEGRSELLEDPEGF' A
#
# COMPACT_ATOMS: atom_id res chain seq x y z
N SER A 1 -4.30 9.75 -14.72
CA SER A 1 -5.66 9.46 -15.20
C SER A 1 -6.04 8.05 -14.80
N GLU A 2 -7.27 7.62 -15.06
CA GLU A 2 -7.67 6.21 -14.90
C GLU A 2 -6.80 5.28 -15.77
N ASP A 3 -6.46 5.69 -17.00
CA ASP A 3 -5.57 4.91 -17.87
C ASP A 3 -4.18 4.68 -17.26
N SER A 4 -3.54 5.74 -16.73
CA SER A 4 -2.24 5.61 -16.08
C SER A 4 -2.30 4.73 -14.84
N TYR A 5 -3.41 4.79 -14.10
CA TYR A 5 -3.64 3.92 -12.95
C TYR A 5 -3.73 2.46 -13.41
N ASN A 6 -4.54 2.18 -14.44
CA ASN A 6 -4.76 0.84 -14.98
C ASN A 6 -3.48 0.19 -15.52
N VAL A 7 -2.66 0.92 -16.27
CA VAL A 7 -1.37 0.39 -16.76
C VAL A 7 -0.43 0.06 -15.59
N HIS A 8 -0.40 0.88 -14.54
CA HIS A 8 0.50 0.66 -13.41
C HIS A 8 0.13 -0.61 -12.61
N ILE A 9 -1.16 -0.82 -12.35
CA ILE A 9 -1.65 -1.97 -11.57
C ILE A 9 -1.59 -3.30 -12.32
N GLU A 10 -1.48 -3.31 -13.65
CA GLU A 10 -1.36 -4.56 -14.43
C GLU A 10 -0.09 -5.34 -14.05
N THR A 11 0.93 -4.63 -13.58
CA THR A 11 2.19 -5.21 -13.10
C THR A 11 2.12 -5.74 -11.66
N MET A 12 1.00 -5.52 -10.96
CA MET A 12 0.85 -5.81 -9.55
C MET A 12 -0.07 -7.02 -9.34
N PRO A 13 0.44 -8.18 -8.86
CA PRO A 13 -0.36 -9.41 -8.73
C PRO A 13 -1.28 -9.42 -7.50
N TRP A 14 -1.44 -8.29 -6.81
CA TRP A 14 -2.21 -8.15 -5.58
C TRP A 14 -3.51 -7.35 -5.77
N LEU A 15 -4.33 -7.36 -4.72
CA LEU A 15 -5.60 -6.63 -4.68
C LEU A 15 -5.39 -5.12 -4.74
N ARG A 16 -6.40 -4.42 -5.26
CA ARG A 16 -6.38 -2.98 -5.45
C ARG A 16 -7.72 -2.34 -5.17
N ILE A 17 -7.71 -1.07 -4.77
CA ILE A 17 -8.91 -0.24 -4.63
C ILE A 17 -9.19 0.45 -5.97
N PRO A 18 -10.34 0.22 -6.64
CA PRO A 18 -10.65 0.77 -7.97
C PRO A 18 -10.43 2.29 -8.06
N PHE A 19 -10.05 2.78 -9.25
CA PHE A 19 -9.78 4.21 -9.49
C PHE A 19 -10.97 5.11 -9.15
N SER A 20 -12.19 4.66 -9.36
CA SER A 20 -13.43 5.38 -9.01
C SER A 20 -13.64 5.59 -7.50
N GLN A 21 -13.00 4.79 -6.64
CA GLN A 21 -13.16 4.87 -5.17
C GLN A 21 -12.14 5.81 -4.52
N GLU A 22 -12.06 7.06 -4.99
CA GLU A 22 -11.07 8.05 -4.53
C GLU A 22 -11.13 8.29 -3.02
N GLU A 23 -12.33 8.48 -2.48
CA GLU A 23 -12.53 8.74 -1.04
C GLU A 23 -12.07 7.57 -0.17
N ARG A 24 -12.22 6.33 -0.66
CA ARG A 24 -11.72 5.15 0.06
C ARG A 24 -10.19 5.13 0.10
N ARG A 25 -9.53 5.45 -1.03
CA ARG A 25 -8.06 5.54 -1.10
C ARG A 25 -7.52 6.65 -0.18
N LYS A 26 -8.15 7.83 -0.18
CA LYS A 26 -7.77 8.95 0.69
C LYS A 26 -7.93 8.61 2.17
N LYS A 27 -9.09 8.07 2.56
CA LYS A 27 -9.34 7.67 3.95
C LYS A 27 -8.34 6.63 4.44
N LEU A 28 -7.97 5.66 3.59
CA LEU A 28 -6.96 4.66 3.93
C LEU A 28 -5.58 5.30 4.14
N ALA A 29 -5.16 6.20 3.24
CA ALA A 29 -3.89 6.91 3.39
C ALA A 29 -3.82 7.73 4.69
N ILE A 30 -4.91 8.41 5.06
CA ILE A 30 -5.00 9.16 6.32
C ILE A 30 -4.99 8.23 7.53
N ALA A 31 -5.78 7.14 7.49
CA ALA A 31 -5.89 6.20 8.60
C ALA A 31 -4.57 5.46 8.90
N LEU A 32 -3.74 5.25 7.88
CA LEU A 32 -2.43 4.60 7.99
C LEU A 32 -1.27 5.61 8.03
N ASP A 33 -1.56 6.89 8.17
CA ASP A 33 -0.57 7.98 8.26
C ASP A 33 0.47 7.99 7.11
N VAL A 34 0.01 7.77 5.87
CA VAL A 34 0.87 7.74 4.69
C VAL A 34 1.29 9.16 4.29
N GLN A 35 2.52 9.53 4.64
CA GLN A 35 3.09 10.87 4.37
C GLN A 35 3.75 10.98 2.98
N ALA A 36 4.26 9.88 2.43
CA ALA A 36 4.96 9.84 1.15
C ALA A 36 4.75 8.50 0.42
N ILE A 37 5.07 8.46 -0.87
CA ILE A 37 5.08 7.23 -1.66
C ILE A 37 6.48 6.92 -2.20
N PRO A 38 6.85 5.64 -2.36
CA PRO A 38 6.07 4.46 -1.97
C PRO A 38 6.14 4.17 -0.45
N THR A 39 5.03 3.70 0.13
CA THR A 39 4.88 3.27 1.53
C THR A 39 4.24 1.88 1.56
N LEU A 40 4.74 0.99 2.41
CA LEU A 40 4.20 -0.34 2.65
C LEU A 40 3.93 -0.50 4.14
N VAL A 41 2.66 -0.70 4.49
CA VAL A 41 2.20 -0.93 5.86
C VAL A 41 1.81 -2.39 6.00
N ILE A 42 2.26 -3.04 7.06
CA ILE A 42 1.95 -4.44 7.37
C ILE A 42 0.96 -4.45 8.54
N LEU A 43 -0.15 -5.16 8.35
CA LEU A 43 -1.20 -5.35 9.33
C LEU A 43 -1.30 -6.82 9.71
N ASP A 44 -1.75 -7.10 10.94
CA ASP A 44 -2.17 -8.44 11.32
C ASP A 44 -3.59 -8.76 10.80
N PRO A 45 -4.08 -10.01 10.93
CA PRO A 45 -5.45 -10.36 10.52
C PRO A 45 -6.58 -9.70 11.32
N ARG A 46 -6.26 -8.90 12.33
CA ARG A 46 -7.20 -8.15 13.19
C ARG A 46 -7.09 -6.63 12.96
N ASP A 47 -6.44 -6.22 11.87
CA ASP A 47 -6.22 -4.84 11.47
C ASP A 47 -5.30 -4.03 12.41
N ASN A 48 -4.50 -4.70 13.25
CA ASN A 48 -3.48 -4.01 14.04
C ASN A 48 -2.23 -3.76 13.19
N ILE A 49 -1.62 -2.59 13.36
CA ILE A 49 -0.37 -2.23 12.68
C ILE A 49 0.78 -3.05 13.27
N ILE A 50 1.40 -3.87 12.43
CA ILE A 50 2.68 -4.55 12.74
C ILE A 50 3.83 -3.57 12.48
N THR A 51 3.86 -2.94 11.31
CA THR A 51 4.86 -1.91 10.96
C THR A 51 4.32 -0.94 9.91
N LEU A 52 4.71 0.33 10.03
CA LEU A 52 4.51 1.37 9.00
C LEU A 52 5.70 1.48 8.05
N GLU A 53 6.83 0.85 8.40
CA GLU A 53 8.11 0.96 7.71
C GLU A 53 8.44 -0.29 6.88
N GLY A 54 7.44 -1.08 6.52
CA GLY A 54 7.61 -2.34 5.80
C GLY A 54 8.37 -2.20 4.48
N ARG A 55 8.39 -1.00 3.88
CA ARG A 55 9.25 -0.70 2.72
C ARG A 55 10.73 -0.77 3.09
N SER A 56 11.13 -0.14 4.18
CA SER A 56 12.53 -0.12 4.64
C SER A 56 12.95 -1.52 5.05
N GLU A 57 12.12 -2.20 5.83
CA GLU A 57 12.38 -3.59 6.28
C GLU A 57 12.58 -4.54 5.08
N LEU A 58 11.72 -4.48 4.06
CA LEU A 58 11.86 -5.30 2.86
C LEU A 58 13.13 -5.00 2.04
N LEU A 59 13.58 -3.74 2.04
CA LEU A 59 14.80 -3.36 1.33
C LEU A 59 16.06 -3.80 2.09
N GLU A 60 16.01 -3.83 3.41
CA GLU A 60 17.09 -4.29 4.28
C GLU A 60 17.18 -5.81 4.30
N ASP A 61 16.03 -6.50 4.30
CA ASP A 61 15.92 -7.94 4.31
C ASP A 61 14.93 -8.44 3.23
N PRO A 62 15.40 -8.62 1.98
CA PRO A 62 14.55 -9.06 0.89
C PRO A 62 14.14 -10.55 0.99
N GLU A 63 14.80 -11.35 1.82
CA GLU A 63 14.50 -12.78 1.96
C GLU A 63 13.72 -13.12 3.23
N GLY A 64 13.68 -12.21 4.23
CA GLY A 64 12.82 -12.33 5.41
C GLY A 64 13.37 -13.27 6.48
N PHE A 65 14.69 -13.30 6.70
CA PHE A 65 15.39 -14.25 7.58
C PHE A 65 15.76 -13.71 8.96
#